data_AF-A0A843F6P5-F1
#
_entry.id   AF-A0A843F6P5-F1
#
_cell.length_a   1.000
_cell.length_b   1.000
_cell.length_c   1.000
_cell.angle_alpha   90.00
_cell.angle_beta   90.00
_cell.angle_gamma   90.00
#
_symmetry.space_group_name_H-M   'P 1'
#
loop_
_entity.id
_entity.type
_entity.pdbx_description
1 polymer ?
#
loop_
_entity_poly.entity_id
_entity_poly.type
_entity_poly.pdbx_seq_one_letter_code
_entity_poly.pdbx_strand_id
1 'polypeptide(L)'
;MSEVSSKELYEFKKTLKELSQKRGRGTELVSVYIPPDKQLSDVGKHMRDELGQSANIKSKQTKKNVQSAIEVILQSIRLYKQPPENGIVLFVGMIPKGGPGTEKMEKYILEPPEPVTTYWYKCNNEFFLEPLEYMIEERDTYGLAVVDRKEATIATLKGKKITLVGHLTSGVPGKHKAGGQSQRRFDRVIEDEAREFLKRIARRINDEFLPLKDDLKAVV
;
A
#
# COMPACT_ATOMS: atom_id res chain seq x y z
N MET A 1 -14.43 -3.02 4.36
CA MET A 1 -13.43 -2.24 3.60
C MET A 1 -14.22 -1.20 2.84
N SER A 2 -14.13 0.06 3.25
CA SER A 2 -14.79 1.17 2.56
C SER A 2 -14.28 1.22 1.13
N GLU A 3 -15.18 1.08 0.16
CA GLU A 3 -14.90 1.47 -1.22
C GLU A 3 -14.47 2.94 -1.16
N VAL A 4 -13.18 3.22 -1.40
CA VAL A 4 -12.71 4.59 -1.53
C VAL A 4 -13.55 5.22 -2.62
N SER A 5 -14.27 6.29 -2.28
CA SER A 5 -15.24 6.86 -3.21
C SER A 5 -14.51 7.28 -4.48
N SER A 6 -15.09 7.02 -5.65
CA SER A 6 -14.54 7.44 -6.94
C SER A 6 -14.19 8.94 -6.95
N LYS A 7 -14.92 9.73 -6.16
CA LYS A 7 -14.63 11.15 -5.91
C LYS A 7 -13.37 11.39 -5.08
N GLU A 8 -13.16 10.64 -3.99
CA GLU A 8 -11.97 10.77 -3.13
C GLU A 8 -10.70 10.38 -3.89
N LEU A 9 -10.75 9.31 -4.69
CA LEU A 9 -9.66 8.93 -5.57
C LEU A 9 -9.36 10.00 -6.62
N TYR A 10 -10.39 10.65 -7.17
CA TYR A 10 -10.22 11.73 -8.13
C TYR A 10 -9.58 12.97 -7.48
N GLU A 11 -10.05 13.38 -6.30
CA GLU A 11 -9.47 14.49 -5.53
C GLU A 11 -8.02 14.20 -5.14
N PHE A 12 -7.71 12.95 -4.77
CA PHE A 12 -6.36 12.51 -4.45
C PHE A 12 -5.43 12.52 -5.68
N LYS A 13 -5.90 11.99 -6.83
CA LYS A 13 -5.22 12.08 -8.14
C LYS A 13 -4.90 13.55 -8.50
N LYS A 14 -5.87 14.44 -8.34
CA LYS A 14 -5.70 15.88 -8.59
C LYS A 14 -4.66 16.49 -7.67
N THR A 15 -4.71 16.17 -6.37
CA THR A 15 -3.76 16.67 -5.38
C THR A 15 -2.34 16.21 -5.66
N LEU A 16 -2.12 14.94 -6.06
CA LEU A 16 -0.79 14.48 -6.47
C LEU A 16 -0.28 15.23 -7.69
N LYS A 17 -1.14 15.47 -8.69
CA LYS A 17 -0.77 16.24 -9.87
C LYS A 17 -0.40 17.69 -9.54
N GLU A 18 -1.06 18.30 -8.55
CA GLU A 18 -0.69 19.63 -8.06
C GLU A 18 0.63 19.61 -7.28
N LEU A 19 0.91 18.53 -6.53
CA LEU A 19 2.17 18.37 -5.80
C LEU A 19 3.35 18.10 -6.74
N SER A 20 3.16 17.36 -7.82
CA SER A 20 4.24 17.05 -8.78
C SER A 20 4.72 18.28 -9.56
N GLN A 21 3.87 19.30 -9.69
CA GLN A 21 4.23 20.56 -10.31
C GLN A 21 5.01 21.50 -9.38
N LYS A 22 5.07 21.21 -8.08
CA LYS A 22 5.74 22.06 -7.09
C LYS A 22 7.23 21.71 -7.04
N ARG A 23 8.05 22.74 -7.23
CA ARG A 23 9.51 22.63 -7.26
C ARG A 23 10.14 23.71 -6.39
N GLY A 24 10.96 23.30 -5.44
CA GLY A 24 11.82 24.18 -4.65
C GLY A 24 13.01 24.68 -5.48
N ARG A 25 13.64 25.75 -5.01
CA ARG A 25 14.85 26.31 -5.63
C ARG A 25 16.10 25.52 -5.26
N GLY A 26 16.06 24.79 -4.15
CA GLY A 26 17.09 23.86 -3.70
C GLY A 26 16.48 22.66 -2.98
N THR A 27 17.26 21.96 -2.19
CA THR A 27 16.80 20.84 -1.35
C THR A 27 16.05 21.36 -0.12
N GLU A 28 14.79 21.74 -0.31
CA GLU A 28 13.97 22.43 0.71
C GLU A 28 12.52 21.94 0.79
N LEU A 29 12.18 20.89 0.04
CA LEU A 29 10.91 20.21 0.11
C LEU A 29 11.09 18.90 0.88
N VAL A 30 10.41 18.80 2.02
CA VAL A 30 10.45 17.63 2.91
C VAL A 30 9.21 16.80 2.70
N SER A 31 9.41 15.50 2.47
CA SER A 31 8.37 14.49 2.32
C SER A 31 8.52 13.47 3.45
N VAL A 32 7.46 13.29 4.24
CA VAL A 32 7.45 12.33 5.35
C VAL A 32 6.26 11.39 5.20
N TYR A 33 6.54 10.10 5.21
CA TYR A 33 5.54 9.05 5.18
C TYR A 33 5.57 8.31 6.50
N ILE A 34 4.44 8.26 7.20
CA ILE A 34 4.32 7.64 8.51
C ILE A 34 3.31 6.48 8.40
N PRO A 35 3.81 5.24 8.47
CA PRO A 35 2.97 4.04 8.57
C PRO A 35 2.04 4.05 9.79
N PRO A 36 0.90 3.33 9.74
CA PRO A 36 -0.05 3.27 10.85
C PRO A 36 0.53 2.61 12.12
N ASP A 37 1.49 1.71 11.98
CA ASP A 37 2.16 1.01 13.07
C ASP A 37 3.28 1.83 13.73
N LYS A 38 3.68 2.96 13.13
CA LYS A 38 4.80 3.77 13.62
C LYS A 38 4.33 4.78 14.66
N GLN A 39 4.96 4.76 15.84
CA GLN A 39 4.66 5.75 16.88
C GLN A 39 5.11 7.16 16.48
N LEU A 40 4.23 8.15 16.64
CA LEU A 40 4.51 9.55 16.35
C LEU A 40 5.61 10.15 17.24
N SER A 41 5.83 9.59 18.43
CA SER A 41 6.93 9.94 19.34
C SER A 41 8.29 9.67 18.70
N ASP A 42 8.48 8.50 18.10
CA ASP A 42 9.70 8.12 17.37
C ASP A 42 9.94 9.05 16.19
N VAL A 43 8.89 9.32 15.40
CA VAL A 43 8.97 10.24 14.26
C VAL A 43 9.36 11.63 14.74
N GLY A 44 8.76 12.12 15.83
CA GLY A 44 9.09 13.40 16.43
C GLY A 44 10.53 13.46 16.96
N LYS A 45 11.09 12.35 17.45
CA LYS A 45 12.51 12.25 17.82
C LYS A 45 13.40 12.36 16.59
N HIS A 46 13.12 11.55 15.57
CA HIS A 46 13.87 11.59 14.31
C HIS A 46 13.85 12.98 13.67
N MET A 47 12.70 13.65 13.63
CA MET A 47 12.60 15.02 13.11
C MET A 47 13.44 16.03 13.91
N ARG A 48 13.60 15.87 15.23
CA ARG A 48 14.49 16.74 16.03
C ARG A 48 15.96 16.47 15.74
N ASP A 49 16.32 15.21 15.53
CA ASP A 49 17.69 14.84 15.15
C ASP A 49 18.04 15.44 13.78
N GLU A 50 17.13 15.35 12.81
CA GLU A 50 17.22 15.98 11.49
C GLU A 50 17.30 17.52 11.57
N LEU A 51 16.53 18.14 12.48
CA LEU A 51 16.63 19.57 12.74
C LEU A 51 18.04 19.96 13.21
N GLY A 52 18.65 19.16 14.09
CA GLY A 52 20.04 19.34 14.52
C GLY A 52 21.04 19.21 13.38
N GLN A 53 20.89 18.18 12.53
CA GLN A 53 21.77 17.95 11.38
C GLN A 53 21.68 19.07 10.33
N SER A 54 20.48 19.61 10.11
CA SER A 54 20.25 20.71 9.16
C SER A 54 21.07 21.97 9.49
N ALA A 55 21.53 22.14 10.73
CA ALA A 55 22.40 23.25 11.13
C ALA A 55 23.72 23.30 10.34
N ASN A 56 24.18 22.15 9.84
CA ASN A 56 25.42 22.00 9.06
C ASN A 56 25.27 22.41 7.59
N ILE A 57 24.05 22.73 7.12
CA ILE A 57 23.82 23.20 5.76
C ILE A 57 24.53 24.55 5.55
N LYS A 58 25.40 24.60 4.51
CA LYS A 58 26.23 25.77 4.18
C LYS A 58 25.40 26.98 3.73
N SER A 59 24.38 26.74 2.90
CA SER A 59 23.50 27.80 2.40
C SER A 59 22.58 28.31 3.52
N LYS A 60 22.68 29.60 3.87
CA LYS A 60 21.85 30.22 4.92
C LYS A 60 20.36 30.15 4.60
N GLN A 61 19.98 30.37 3.35
CA GLN A 61 18.58 30.34 2.91
C GLN A 61 18.03 28.90 2.98
N THR A 62 18.73 27.94 2.37
CA THR A 62 18.31 26.53 2.36
C THR A 62 18.23 25.96 3.78
N LYS A 63 19.19 26.29 4.63
CA LYS A 63 19.18 25.92 6.05
C LYS A 63 17.90 26.40 6.75
N LYS A 64 17.58 27.69 6.61
CA LYS A 64 16.37 28.27 7.22
C LYS A 64 15.11 27.58 6.69
N ASN A 65 15.03 27.36 5.38
CA ASN A 65 13.86 26.75 4.75
C ASN A 65 13.63 25.31 5.22
N VAL A 66 14.69 24.50 5.30
CA VAL A 66 14.63 23.12 5.82
C VAL A 66 14.24 23.10 7.31
N GLN A 67 14.86 23.96 8.12
CA GLN A 67 14.53 24.06 9.56
C GLN A 67 13.07 24.43 9.78
N SER A 68 12.56 25.44 9.07
CA SER A 68 11.16 25.83 9.15
C SER A 68 10.20 24.72 8.69
N ALA A 69 10.56 23.96 7.64
CA ALA A 69 9.76 22.82 7.20
C ALA A 69 9.68 21.72 8.28
N ILE A 70 10.81 21.37 8.91
CA ILE A 70 10.86 20.37 9.98
C ILE A 70 10.06 20.83 11.22
N GLU A 71 10.12 22.11 11.58
CA GLU A 71 9.32 22.67 12.68
C GLU A 71 7.81 22.56 12.40
N VAL A 72 7.38 22.86 11.17
CA VAL A 72 5.98 22.72 10.75
C VAL A 72 5.54 21.25 10.77
N ILE A 73 6.42 20.31 10.39
CA ILE A 73 6.13 18.86 10.50
C ILE A 73 5.96 18.47 11.96
N LEU A 74 6.86 18.89 12.85
CA LEU A 74 6.77 18.62 14.29
C LEU A 74 5.48 19.17 14.91
N GLN A 75 5.05 20.37 14.51
CA GLN A 75 3.78 20.95 14.94
C GLN A 75 2.58 20.16 14.42
N SER A 76 2.64 19.74 13.15
CA SER A 76 1.55 18.99 12.50
C SER A 76 1.36 17.61 13.12
N ILE A 77 2.45 16.89 13.42
CA ILE A 77 2.40 15.57 14.05
C ILE A 77 1.78 15.64 15.46
N ARG A 78 2.02 16.71 16.23
CA ARG A 78 1.46 16.88 17.58
C ARG A 78 -0.07 16.99 17.62
N LEU A 79 -0.70 17.33 16.49
CA LEU A 79 -2.16 17.39 16.39
C LEU A 79 -2.80 16.00 16.41
N TYR A 80 -2.02 14.96 16.11
CA TYR A 80 -2.48 13.58 16.07
C TYR A 80 -2.04 12.83 17.34
N LYS A 81 -2.96 12.10 17.95
CA LYS A 81 -2.63 11.19 19.06
C LYS A 81 -1.96 9.91 18.57
N GLN A 82 -2.45 9.39 17.45
CA GLN A 82 -1.94 8.21 16.74
C GLN A 82 -2.13 8.44 15.23
N PRO A 83 -1.33 7.79 14.37
CA PRO A 83 -1.57 7.83 12.93
C PRO A 83 -2.95 7.22 12.58
N PRO A 84 -3.61 7.70 11.52
CA PRO A 84 -4.82 7.07 10.97
C PRO A 84 -4.57 5.63 10.48
N GLU A 85 -5.64 4.90 10.11
CA GLU A 85 -5.56 3.49 9.69
C GLU A 85 -4.66 3.28 8.46
N ASN A 86 -4.66 4.21 7.52
CA ASN A 86 -3.79 4.15 6.34
C ASN A 86 -2.42 4.84 6.56
N GLY A 87 -2.18 5.40 7.75
CA GLY A 87 -1.04 6.24 8.03
C GLY A 87 -1.25 7.69 7.61
N ILE A 88 -0.16 8.48 7.63
CA ILE A 88 -0.20 9.91 7.32
C ILE A 88 1.00 10.31 6.48
N VAL A 89 0.75 11.12 5.46
CA VAL A 89 1.79 11.68 4.59
C VAL A 89 1.82 13.19 4.74
N LEU A 90 3.02 13.74 4.97
CA LEU A 90 3.25 15.17 5.09
C LEU A 90 4.21 15.63 3.98
N PHE A 91 3.77 16.61 3.21
CA PHE A 91 4.60 17.35 2.27
C PHE A 91 4.71 18.79 2.74
N VAL A 92 5.91 19.21 3.12
CA VAL A 92 6.15 20.54 3.67
C VAL A 92 7.38 21.14 3.02
N GLY A 93 7.27 22.35 2.50
CA GLY A 93 8.42 22.99 1.89
C GLY A 93 8.14 24.40 1.40
N MET A 94 9.22 25.15 1.21
CA MET A 94 9.17 26.52 0.70
C MET A 94 9.04 26.46 -0.82
N ILE A 95 7.92 26.97 -1.36
CA ILE A 95 7.65 26.94 -2.79
C ILE A 95 7.75 28.37 -3.34
N PRO A 96 8.59 28.61 -4.38
CA PRO A 96 8.72 29.92 -4.98
C PRO A 96 7.44 30.31 -5.74
N LYS A 97 6.94 31.53 -5.51
CA LYS A 97 5.80 32.09 -6.26
C LYS A 97 6.20 33.12 -7.31
N GLY A 98 7.49 33.28 -7.56
CA GLY A 98 8.04 34.30 -8.46
C GLY A 98 9.51 34.53 -8.20
N GLY A 99 9.91 35.79 -8.07
CA GLY A 99 11.31 36.20 -7.89
C GLY A 99 11.94 35.73 -6.56
N PRO A 100 13.26 35.92 -6.40
CA PRO A 100 13.97 35.51 -5.20
C PRO A 100 13.36 36.10 -3.92
N GLY A 101 13.12 35.25 -2.91
CA GLY A 101 12.54 35.68 -1.62
C GLY A 101 11.02 35.70 -1.55
N THR A 102 10.31 35.36 -2.64
CA THR A 102 8.84 35.19 -2.65
C THR A 102 8.38 33.78 -2.28
N GLU A 103 9.29 32.97 -1.75
CA GLU A 103 9.04 31.62 -1.27
C GLU A 103 7.99 31.64 -0.16
N LYS A 104 6.94 30.82 -0.30
CA LYS A 104 5.93 30.64 0.74
C LYS A 104 5.97 29.21 1.27
N MET A 105 5.82 29.08 2.57
CA MET A 105 5.69 27.79 3.22
C MET A 105 4.33 27.22 2.85
N GLU A 106 4.32 26.06 2.21
CA GLU A 106 3.10 25.28 2.02
C GLU A 106 3.24 23.95 2.75
N LYS A 107 2.10 23.48 3.29
CA LYS A 107 1.99 22.19 3.96
C LYS A 107 0.79 21.44 3.41
N TYR A 108 0.98 20.16 3.14
CA TYR A 108 -0.06 19.25 2.71
C TYR A 108 0.00 18.03 3.62
N ILE A 109 -1.14 17.71 4.22
CA ILE A 109 -1.31 16.54 5.09
C ILE A 109 -2.38 15.70 4.43
N LEU A 110 -2.01 14.48 4.07
CA LEU A 110 -2.87 13.58 3.32
C LEU A 110 -2.92 12.23 4.03
N GLU A 111 -4.12 11.65 4.07
CA GLU A 111 -4.29 10.24 4.36
C GLU A 111 -4.30 9.49 3.03
N PRO A 112 -3.42 8.51 2.81
CA PRO A 112 -3.36 7.77 1.56
C PRO A 112 -4.55 6.81 1.43
N PRO A 113 -4.93 6.42 0.19
CA PRO A 113 -6.04 5.50 -0.06
C PRO A 113 -5.75 4.08 0.44
N GLU A 114 -4.47 3.70 0.49
CA GLU A 114 -4.01 2.42 1.02
C GLU A 114 -2.96 2.64 2.12
N PRO A 115 -2.85 1.74 3.11
CA PRO A 115 -1.86 1.85 4.18
C PRO A 115 -0.43 1.93 3.67
N VAL A 116 0.33 2.92 4.16
CA VAL A 116 1.77 3.00 3.88
C VAL A 116 2.51 1.98 4.74
N THR A 117 3.30 1.12 4.12
CA THR A 117 4.07 0.07 4.82
C THR A 117 5.44 0.52 5.30
N THR A 118 5.98 1.59 4.73
CA THR A 118 7.38 1.98 4.92
C THR A 118 7.48 3.42 5.36
N TYR A 119 8.24 3.65 6.43
CA TYR A 119 8.59 4.99 6.87
C TYR A 119 9.57 5.63 5.90
N TRP A 120 9.23 6.81 5.39
CA TRP A 120 10.12 7.59 4.53
C TRP A 120 10.33 8.99 5.11
N TYR A 121 11.56 9.45 5.05
CA TYR A 121 11.92 10.85 5.20
C TYR A 121 12.87 11.20 4.06
N LYS A 122 12.47 12.17 3.23
CA LYS A 122 13.31 12.68 2.13
C LYS A 122 13.22 14.19 2.06
N CYS A 123 14.37 14.84 1.86
CA CYS A 123 14.47 16.27 1.59
C CYS A 123 15.09 16.46 0.21
N ASN A 124 14.30 16.99 -0.73
CA ASN A 124 14.68 17.19 -2.13
C ASN A 124 14.19 18.56 -2.63
N ASN A 125 14.46 18.86 -3.90
CA ASN A 125 13.87 20.00 -4.61
C ASN A 125 12.45 19.73 -5.13
N GLU A 126 12.01 18.48 -5.12
CA GLU A 126 10.69 18.03 -5.54
C GLU A 126 10.11 17.13 -4.44
N PHE A 127 8.78 17.08 -4.31
CA PHE A 127 8.15 16.16 -3.37
C PHE A 127 8.34 14.71 -3.82
N PHE A 128 8.61 13.82 -2.87
CA PHE A 128 8.74 12.40 -3.14
C PHE A 128 7.36 11.77 -3.24
N LEU A 129 6.82 11.62 -4.45
CA LEU A 129 5.45 11.16 -4.70
C LEU A 129 5.35 9.69 -5.16
N GLU A 130 6.49 9.07 -5.51
CA GLU A 130 6.52 7.71 -6.08
C GLU A 130 5.67 6.67 -5.33
N PRO A 131 5.68 6.60 -3.97
CA PRO A 131 4.86 5.63 -3.27
C PRO A 131 3.35 5.83 -3.47
N LEU A 132 2.89 7.08 -3.60
CA LEU A 132 1.47 7.40 -3.79
C LEU A 132 1.04 7.22 -5.24
N GLU A 133 1.90 7.56 -6.19
CA GLU A 133 1.65 7.31 -7.62
C GLU A 133 1.45 5.81 -7.87
N TYR A 134 2.27 4.97 -7.22
CA TYR A 134 2.17 3.51 -7.27
C TYR A 134 0.85 2.95 -6.73
N MET A 135 0.21 3.64 -5.77
CA MET A 135 -1.10 3.26 -5.20
C MET A 135 -2.27 3.64 -6.12
N ILE A 136 -2.11 4.74 -6.86
CA ILE A 136 -3.13 5.26 -7.76
C ILE A 136 -3.12 4.56 -9.11
N GLU A 137 -1.95 4.09 -9.54
CA GLU A 137 -1.77 3.40 -10.81
C GLU A 137 -2.74 2.22 -10.90
N GLU A 138 -3.63 2.27 -11.89
CA GLU A 138 -4.59 1.20 -12.14
C GLU A 138 -3.82 -0.07 -12.52
N ARG A 139 -4.00 -1.09 -11.70
CA ARG A 139 -3.36 -2.38 -11.91
C ARG A 139 -4.37 -3.41 -12.23
N ASP A 140 -3.98 -4.20 -13.21
CA ASP A 140 -4.61 -5.46 -13.52
C ASP A 140 -4.74 -6.30 -12.24
N THR A 141 -5.96 -6.70 -11.93
CA THR A 141 -6.21 -7.70 -10.89
C THR A 141 -6.13 -9.07 -11.54
N TYR A 142 -5.32 -9.97 -10.97
CA TYR A 142 -5.23 -11.36 -11.39
C TYR A 142 -5.86 -12.26 -10.34
N GLY A 143 -6.64 -13.25 -10.78
CA GLY A 143 -7.05 -14.36 -9.92
C GLY A 143 -5.92 -15.38 -9.83
N LEU A 144 -5.65 -15.90 -8.63
CA LEU A 144 -4.72 -16.99 -8.39
C LEU A 144 -5.49 -18.17 -7.79
N ALA A 145 -5.35 -19.36 -8.36
CA ALA A 145 -5.93 -20.58 -7.82
C ALA A 145 -4.88 -21.69 -7.76
N VAL A 146 -4.35 -21.95 -6.56
CA VAL A 146 -3.45 -23.07 -6.32
C VAL A 146 -4.29 -24.28 -5.92
N VAL A 147 -4.25 -25.33 -6.73
CA VAL A 147 -4.99 -26.57 -6.49
C VAL A 147 -4.00 -27.71 -6.26
N ASP A 148 -4.06 -28.30 -5.07
CA ASP A 148 -3.38 -29.55 -4.74
C ASP A 148 -4.43 -30.64 -4.44
N ARG A 149 -3.99 -31.89 -4.33
CA ARG A 149 -4.84 -33.02 -3.96
C ARG A 149 -5.40 -32.89 -2.54
N LYS A 150 -4.67 -32.23 -1.64
CA LYS A 150 -5.05 -32.09 -0.23
C LYS A 150 -5.85 -30.83 0.07
N GLU A 151 -5.54 -29.74 -0.62
CA GLU A 151 -6.11 -28.43 -0.36
C GLU A 151 -6.07 -27.57 -1.61
N ALA A 152 -6.89 -26.52 -1.62
CA ALA A 152 -6.90 -25.52 -2.66
C ALA A 152 -7.01 -24.13 -2.03
N THR A 153 -6.25 -23.20 -2.57
CA THR A 153 -6.17 -21.83 -2.09
C THR A 153 -6.43 -20.88 -3.24
N ILE A 154 -7.37 -19.97 -3.04
CA ILE A 154 -7.82 -18.99 -4.01
C ILE A 154 -7.45 -17.61 -3.46
N ALA A 155 -6.81 -16.80 -4.29
CA ALA A 155 -6.37 -15.47 -3.94
C ALA A 155 -6.55 -14.51 -5.12
N THR A 156 -6.54 -13.22 -4.84
CA THR A 156 -6.46 -12.16 -5.85
C THR A 156 -5.13 -11.44 -5.70
N LEU A 157 -4.44 -11.22 -6.82
CA LEU A 157 -3.22 -10.44 -6.91
C LEU A 157 -3.55 -9.09 -7.56
N LYS A 158 -3.39 -8.01 -6.80
CA LYS A 158 -3.46 -6.64 -7.32
C LYS A 158 -2.09 -6.00 -7.19
N GLY A 159 -1.37 -5.86 -8.31
CA GLY A 159 0.03 -5.42 -8.29
C GLY A 159 0.96 -6.38 -7.55
N LYS A 160 1.45 -5.98 -6.37
CA LYS A 160 2.30 -6.82 -5.48
C LYS A 160 1.52 -7.43 -4.31
N LYS A 161 0.26 -7.05 -4.12
CA LYS A 161 -0.53 -7.45 -2.96
C LYS A 161 -1.34 -8.70 -3.29
N ILE A 162 -1.09 -9.77 -2.54
CA ILE A 162 -1.87 -11.01 -2.60
C ILE A 162 -2.89 -10.97 -1.46
N THR A 163 -4.17 -11.10 -1.80
CA THR A 163 -5.27 -11.20 -0.83
C THR A 163 -5.89 -12.58 -0.95
N LEU A 164 -5.85 -13.35 0.13
CA LEU A 164 -6.49 -14.67 0.22
C LEU A 164 -8.01 -14.49 0.31
N VAL A 165 -8.74 -15.07 -0.64
CA VAL A 165 -10.21 -14.99 -0.70
C VAL A 165 -10.87 -16.31 -0.28
N GLY A 166 -10.19 -17.45 -0.49
CA GLY A 166 -10.73 -18.75 -0.12
C GLY A 166 -9.65 -19.78 0.14
N HIS A 167 -9.92 -20.66 1.10
CA HIS A 167 -9.12 -21.85 1.34
C HIS A 167 -10.04 -23.04 1.57
N LEU A 168 -9.74 -24.16 0.92
CA LEU A 168 -10.55 -25.37 0.90
C LEU A 168 -9.66 -26.57 1.19
N THR A 169 -10.14 -27.49 2.01
CA THR A 169 -9.49 -28.79 2.23
C THR A 169 -10.26 -29.90 1.53
N SER A 170 -9.52 -30.87 0.99
CA SER A 170 -10.04 -31.94 0.15
C SER A 170 -10.87 -32.96 0.90
N GLY A 171 -10.43 -33.34 2.10
CA GLY A 171 -10.98 -34.49 2.83
C GLY A 171 -10.70 -35.85 2.16
N VAL A 172 -9.98 -35.88 1.03
CA VAL A 172 -9.78 -37.09 0.23
C VAL A 172 -8.79 -38.03 0.95
N PRO A 173 -9.15 -39.32 1.14
CA PRO A 173 -8.28 -40.32 1.74
C PRO A 173 -6.96 -40.43 0.98
N GLY A 174 -5.88 -40.56 1.76
CA GLY A 174 -4.57 -40.85 1.21
C GLY A 174 -4.48 -42.26 0.63
N LYS A 175 -3.28 -42.63 0.16
CA LYS A 175 -3.02 -44.00 -0.33
C LYS A 175 -3.38 -45.04 0.74
N HIS A 176 -4.25 -45.99 0.40
CA HIS A 176 -4.53 -47.17 1.21
C HIS A 176 -3.46 -48.26 1.00
N LYS A 177 -3.21 -49.04 2.06
CA LYS A 177 -2.37 -50.26 2.01
C LYS A 177 -3.18 -51.53 1.72
N ALA A 178 -4.49 -51.40 1.49
CA ALA A 178 -5.38 -52.54 1.27
C ALA A 178 -5.11 -53.19 -0.10
N GLY A 179 -4.80 -54.48 -0.11
CA GLY A 179 -4.62 -55.29 -1.32
C GLY A 179 -5.81 -56.23 -1.57
N GLY A 180 -5.85 -56.83 -2.77
CA GLY A 180 -6.86 -57.83 -3.13
C GLY A 180 -8.16 -57.22 -3.64
N GLN A 181 -9.30 -57.89 -3.40
CA GLN A 181 -10.59 -57.53 -4.00
C GLN A 181 -11.13 -56.15 -3.56
N SER A 182 -10.77 -55.68 -2.37
CA SER A 182 -11.20 -54.38 -1.84
C SER A 182 -10.40 -53.20 -2.36
N GLN A 183 -9.23 -53.42 -2.97
CA GLN A 183 -8.35 -52.36 -3.47
C GLN A 183 -9.07 -51.47 -4.49
N ARG A 184 -9.73 -52.08 -5.49
CA ARG A 184 -10.48 -51.37 -6.53
C ARG A 184 -11.64 -50.54 -5.98
N ARG A 185 -12.23 -50.95 -4.85
CA ARG A 185 -13.32 -50.21 -4.19
C ARG A 185 -12.78 -48.92 -3.56
N PHE A 186 -11.66 -49.00 -2.85
CA PHE A 186 -11.04 -47.83 -2.24
C PHE A 186 -10.51 -46.85 -3.29
N ASP A 187 -9.91 -47.36 -4.38
CA ASP A 187 -9.46 -46.51 -5.49
C ASP A 187 -10.63 -45.69 -6.07
N ARG A 188 -11.80 -46.32 -6.27
CA ARG A 188 -13.00 -45.63 -6.79
C ARG A 188 -13.51 -44.55 -5.84
N VAL A 189 -13.59 -44.85 -4.54
CA VAL A 189 -14.02 -43.86 -3.53
C VAL A 189 -13.09 -42.64 -3.52
N ILE A 190 -11.78 -42.88 -3.59
CA ILE A 190 -10.78 -41.80 -3.66
C ILE A 190 -10.94 -40.96 -4.93
N GLU A 191 -11.22 -41.59 -6.07
CA GLU A 191 -11.44 -40.91 -7.35
C GLU A 191 -12.74 -40.08 -7.34
N ASP A 192 -13.83 -40.64 -6.81
CA ASP A 192 -15.12 -39.95 -6.69
C ASP A 192 -15.01 -38.73 -5.77
N GLU A 193 -14.37 -38.86 -4.61
CA GLU A 193 -14.15 -37.75 -3.69
C GLU A 193 -13.19 -36.69 -4.24
N ALA A 194 -12.14 -37.10 -4.97
CA ALA A 194 -11.25 -36.15 -5.65
C ALA A 194 -11.99 -35.34 -6.72
N ARG A 195 -12.88 -35.98 -7.47
CA ARG A 195 -13.74 -35.32 -8.46
C ARG A 195 -14.74 -34.37 -7.79
N GLU A 196 -15.30 -34.75 -6.65
CA GLU A 196 -16.18 -33.86 -5.87
C GLU A 196 -15.41 -32.65 -5.35
N PHE A 197 -14.17 -32.84 -4.89
CA PHE A 197 -13.32 -31.74 -4.44
C PHE A 197 -13.04 -30.74 -5.57
N LEU A 198 -12.70 -31.22 -6.78
CA LEU A 198 -12.53 -30.35 -7.95
C LEU A 198 -13.79 -29.54 -8.27
N LYS A 199 -14.98 -30.13 -8.14
CA LYS A 199 -16.25 -29.40 -8.33
C LYS A 199 -16.47 -28.33 -7.26
N ARG A 200 -16.11 -28.62 -6.01
CA ARG A 200 -16.19 -27.65 -4.90
C ARG A 200 -15.25 -26.47 -5.14
N ILE A 201 -14.03 -26.74 -5.61
CA ILE A 201 -13.06 -25.70 -5.99
C ILE A 201 -13.63 -24.85 -7.12
N ALA A 202 -14.11 -25.46 -8.20
CA ALA A 202 -14.65 -24.73 -9.35
C ALA A 202 -15.83 -23.81 -8.95
N ARG A 203 -16.72 -24.30 -8.06
CA ARG A 203 -17.82 -23.48 -7.53
C ARG A 203 -17.28 -22.29 -6.74
N ARG A 204 -16.31 -22.51 -5.85
CA ARG A 204 -15.72 -21.43 -5.06
C ARG A 204 -15.01 -20.39 -5.93
N ILE A 205 -14.27 -20.83 -6.95
CA ILE A 205 -13.63 -19.93 -7.92
C ILE A 205 -14.68 -19.06 -8.60
N ASN A 206 -15.80 -19.64 -9.04
CA ASN A 206 -16.89 -18.88 -9.66
C ASN A 206 -17.50 -17.86 -8.68
N ASP A 207 -17.77 -18.27 -7.44
CA ASP A 207 -18.37 -17.40 -6.43
C ASP A 207 -17.47 -16.18 -6.11
N GLU A 208 -16.14 -16.35 -6.15
CA GLU A 208 -15.17 -15.30 -5.81
C GLU A 208 -14.77 -14.43 -7.03
N PHE A 209 -14.61 -15.01 -8.22
CA PHE A 209 -14.10 -14.29 -9.40
C PHE A 209 -15.19 -13.74 -10.32
N LEU A 210 -16.39 -14.31 -10.37
CA LEU A 210 -17.49 -13.76 -11.19
C LEU A 210 -17.91 -12.35 -10.77
N PRO A 211 -17.99 -12.00 -9.48
CA PRO A 211 -18.26 -10.62 -9.06
C PRO A 211 -17.18 -9.63 -9.50
N LEU A 212 -15.94 -10.10 -9.68
CA LEU A 212 -14.78 -9.29 -10.05
C LEU A 212 -14.48 -9.30 -11.56
N LYS A 213 -15.39 -9.85 -12.38
CA LYS A 213 -15.14 -10.15 -13.80
C LYS A 213 -14.67 -8.93 -14.61
N ASP A 214 -15.17 -7.73 -14.28
CA ASP A 214 -14.84 -6.51 -15.02
C ASP A 214 -13.44 -5.96 -14.66
N ASP A 215 -12.96 -6.25 -13.45
CA ASP A 215 -11.65 -5.80 -12.94
C ASP A 215 -10.54 -6.85 -13.13
N LEU A 216 -10.91 -8.10 -13.43
CA LEU A 216 -10.02 -9.24 -13.45
C LEU A 216 -9.49 -9.49 -14.86
N LYS A 217 -8.18 -9.33 -15.04
CA LYS A 217 -7.53 -9.47 -16.35
C LYS A 217 -7.35 -10.92 -16.77
N ALA A 218 -6.96 -11.78 -15.83
CA ALA A 218 -6.77 -13.21 -16.05
C ALA A 218 -6.79 -13.99 -14.73
N VAL A 219 -7.03 -15.31 -14.83
CA VAL A 219 -6.90 -16.26 -13.72
C VAL A 219 -5.73 -17.19 -14.03
N VAL A 220 -4.85 -17.41 -13.03
CA VAL A 220 -3.67 -18.28 -13.09
C VAL A 220 -3.82 -19.43 -12.10
#